data_AF-A0A962G4L0-F1
#
_entry.id   AF-A0A962G4L0-F1
#
_cell.length_a   1.000
_cell.length_b   1.000
_cell.length_c   1.000
_cell.angle_alpha   90.00
_cell.angle_beta   90.00
_cell.angle_gamma   90.00
#
_symmetry.space_group_name_H-M   'P 1'
#
loop_
_entity.id
_entity.type
_entity.pdbx_description
1 polymer ?
#
loop_
_entity_poly.entity_id
_entity_poly.type
_entity_poly.pdbx_seq_one_letter_code
_entity_poly.pdbx_strand_id
1 'polypeptide(L)' 'MSEHSATILWQRNDADFAADRYSRAHRWIFDGGCEIAASSSPLVVPEPLSDAAAVDPEEAFVASLSSCHLLWFL' A
#
# COMPACT_ATOMS: atom_id res chain seq x y z
N MET A 1 -23.22 -11.85 -6.36
CA MET A 1 -21.76 -11.73 -6.21
C MET A 1 -21.48 -10.27 -5.93
N SER A 2 -20.62 -9.98 -4.95
CA SER A 2 -20.05 -8.64 -4.76
C SER A 2 -18.76 -8.53 -5.56
N GLU A 3 -18.50 -7.34 -6.08
CA GLU A 3 -17.22 -6.97 -6.70
C GLU A 3 -16.49 -6.03 -5.75
N HIS A 4 -15.18 -6.23 -5.57
CA HIS A 4 -14.33 -5.40 -4.73
C HIS A 4 -13.19 -4.87 -5.61
N SER A 5 -12.99 -3.55 -5.60
CA SER A 5 -11.96 -2.91 -6.42
C SER A 5 -11.11 -1.96 -5.59
N ALA A 6 -9.84 -1.84 -5.98
CA ALA A 6 -8.90 -0.85 -5.45
C ALA A 6 -8.08 -0.33 -6.62
N THR A 7 -7.88 0.99 -6.65
CA THR A 7 -7.01 1.65 -7.64
C THR A 7 -5.67 1.95 -6.99
N ILE A 8 -4.59 1.50 -7.62
CA ILE A 8 -3.23 1.70 -7.14
C ILE A 8 -2.56 2.74 -8.03
N LEU A 9 -2.16 3.87 -7.46
CA LEU A 9 -1.58 4.99 -8.21
C LEU A 9 -0.20 5.34 -7.67
N TRP A 10 0.82 5.06 -8.48
CA TRP A 10 2.20 5.48 -8.26
C TRP A 10 2.61 6.52 -9.30
N GLN A 11 3.39 7.53 -8.86
CA GLN A 11 3.89 8.59 -9.73
C GLN A 11 5.42 8.67 -9.62
N ARG A 12 6.09 8.73 -10.78
CA ARG A 12 7.55 8.75 -10.86
C ARG A 12 8.17 10.02 -10.26
N ASN A 13 7.50 11.17 -10.33
CA ASN A 13 7.98 12.47 -9.82
C ASN A 13 9.44 12.77 -10.19
N ASP A 14 9.79 12.62 -11.47
CA ASP A 14 11.14 12.84 -12.02
C ASP A 14 12.27 11.98 -11.42
N ALA A 15 11.93 10.95 -10.65
CA ALA A 15 12.91 10.02 -10.12
C ALA A 15 13.61 9.20 -11.22
N ASP A 16 14.88 8.87 -10.97
CA ASP A 16 15.68 8.01 -11.84
C ASP A 16 15.24 6.55 -11.69
N PHE A 17 14.25 6.19 -12.50
CA PHE A 17 13.68 4.85 -12.54
C PHE A 17 14.71 3.80 -13.03
N ALA A 18 15.59 4.17 -13.96
CA ALA A 18 16.56 3.25 -14.53
C ALA A 18 17.68 2.90 -13.53
N ALA A 19 18.02 3.83 -12.63
CA ALA A 19 18.98 3.61 -11.55
C ALA A 19 18.36 3.00 -10.28
N ASP A 20 17.08 2.61 -10.30
CA ASP A 20 16.33 2.09 -9.15
C ASP A 20 16.21 3.06 -7.95
N ARG A 21 16.47 4.36 -8.20
CA ARG A 21 16.48 5.43 -7.21
C ARG A 21 15.17 6.20 -7.24
N TYR A 22 14.08 5.53 -6.89
CA TYR A 22 12.75 6.12 -6.83
C TYR A 22 12.02 5.76 -5.54
N SER A 23 11.14 6.66 -5.09
CA SER A 23 10.28 6.38 -3.94
C SER A 23 9.24 5.32 -4.30
N ARG A 24 9.00 4.39 -3.38
CA ARG A 24 7.92 3.40 -3.45
C ARG A 24 6.62 3.93 -2.84
N ALA A 25 6.60 5.18 -2.36
CA ALA A 25 5.39 5.82 -1.91
C ALA A 25 4.38 5.94 -3.04
N HIS A 26 3.16 5.50 -2.80
CA HIS A 26 2.04 5.49 -3.72
C HIS A 26 0.72 5.59 -2.94
N ARG A 27 -0.42 5.60 -3.64
CA ARG A 27 -1.73 5.73 -3.02
C ARG A 27 -2.65 4.59 -3.44
N TRP A 28 -3.44 4.12 -2.49
CA TRP A 28 -4.54 3.18 -2.72
C TRP A 28 -5.85 3.94 -2.61
N ILE A 29 -6.69 3.82 -3.63
CA ILE A 29 -8.00 4.46 -3.67
C ILE A 29 -9.06 3.36 -3.72
N PHE A 30 -9.95 3.36 -2.74
CA PHE A 30 -11.03 2.38 -2.62
C PHE A 30 -12.34 2.93 -3.18
N ASP A 31 -13.27 2.04 -3.47
CA ASP A 31 -14.59 2.31 -4.05
C ASP A 31 -15.40 3.40 -3.30
N GLY A 32 -15.30 3.44 -1.97
CA GLY A 32 -15.92 4.46 -1.13
C GLY A 32 -15.24 5.84 -1.16
N GLY A 33 -14.20 6.03 -1.98
CA GLY A 33 -13.42 7.27 -2.06
C GLY A 33 -12.35 7.43 -0.99
N CYS A 34 -12.16 6.42 -0.13
CA CYS A 34 -11.07 6.40 0.84
C CYS A 34 -9.73 6.30 0.11
N GLU A 35 -8.78 7.15 0.50
CA GLU A 35 -7.42 7.16 -0.02
C GLU A 35 -6.43 6.89 1.11
N ILE A 36 -5.57 5.89 0.91
CA ILE A 36 -4.57 5.46 1.90
C ILE A 36 -3.18 5.65 1.30
N ALA A 37 -2.29 6.26 2.07
CA ALA A 37 -0.87 6.32 1.75
C ALA A 37 -0.25 4.92 1.90
N ALA A 38 0.42 4.44 0.86
CA ALA A 38 1.02 3.12 0.81
C ALA A 38 2.48 3.18 0.35
N SER A 39 3.26 2.20 0.76
CA SER A 39 4.68 2.05 0.36
C SER A 39 5.06 0.57 0.30
N SER A 40 6.27 0.27 -0.18
CA SER A 40 6.91 -1.01 0.14
C SER A 40 7.33 -1.06 1.60
N SER A 41 7.38 -2.27 2.17
CA SER A 41 7.90 -2.49 3.51
C SER A 41 9.37 -2.04 3.64
N PRO A 42 9.74 -1.29 4.70
CA PRO A 42 11.14 -0.94 4.99
C PRO A 42 12.06 -2.15 5.17
N LEU A 43 11.49 -3.32 5.48
CA LEU A 43 12.22 -4.59 5.62
C LEU A 43 12.65 -5.18 4.27
N VAL A 44 11.95 -4.82 3.19
CA VAL A 44 12.23 -5.31 1.83
C VAL A 44 12.99 -4.26 1.03
N VAL A 45 12.53 -3.00 1.09
CA VAL A 45 13.18 -1.85 0.45
C VAL A 45 13.52 -0.85 1.55
N PRO A 46 14.81 -0.60 1.85
CA PRO A 46 15.18 0.33 2.90
C PRO A 46 14.80 1.78 2.63
N GLU A 47 14.64 2.55 3.70
CA GLU A 47 14.59 4.01 3.64
C GLU A 47 15.88 4.57 3.02
N PRO A 48 15.82 5.67 2.24
CA PRO A 48 14.67 6.56 2.03
C PRO A 48 13.78 6.17 0.82
N LEU A 49 13.96 4.97 0.25
CA LEU A 49 13.19 4.55 -0.92
C LEU A 49 11.80 4.02 -0.53
N SER A 50 11.63 3.50 0.68
CA SER A 50 10.34 3.26 1.33
C SER A 50 9.91 4.45 2.20
N ASP A 51 8.61 4.59 2.41
CA ASP A 51 8.01 5.44 3.45
C ASP A 51 7.50 4.54 4.59
N ALA A 52 8.16 4.59 5.75
CA ALA A 52 7.81 3.79 6.92
C ALA A 52 6.52 4.26 7.63
N ALA A 53 5.99 5.45 7.29
CA ALA A 53 4.71 5.92 7.84
C ALA A 53 3.51 5.46 7.00
N ALA A 54 3.75 4.93 5.79
CA ALA A 54 2.74 4.44 4.88
C ALA A 54 2.49 2.94 5.07
N VAL A 55 1.27 2.48 4.81
CA VAL A 55 0.91 1.06 4.92
C VAL A 55 1.64 0.26 3.86
N ASP A 56 2.25 -0.86 4.23
CA ASP A 56 2.80 -1.81 3.27
C ASP A 56 1.83 -2.97 2.93
N PRO A 57 2.00 -3.66 1.79
CA PRO A 57 1.13 -4.77 1.40
C PRO A 57 1.10 -5.91 2.41
N GLU A 58 2.22 -6.19 3.07
CA GLU A 58 2.33 -7.26 4.06
C GLU A 58 1.50 -6.96 5.32
N GLU A 59 1.59 -5.73 5.84
CA GLU A 59 0.75 -5.22 6.92
C GLU A 59 -0.73 -5.24 6.55
N ALA A 60 -1.07 -4.75 5.34
CA ALA A 60 -2.45 -4.74 4.85
C ALA A 60 -3.04 -6.16 4.70
N PHE A 61 -2.22 -7.13 4.27
CA PHE A 61 -2.63 -8.52 4.18
C PHE A 61 -2.98 -9.10 5.55
N VAL A 62 -2.10 -8.91 6.54
CA VAL A 62 -2.34 -9.35 7.93
C VAL A 62 -3.58 -8.67 8.53
N ALA A 63 -3.74 -7.37 8.29
CA ALA A 63 -4.88 -6.61 8.77
C ALA A 63 -6.20 -7.11 8.16
N SER A 64 -6.23 -7.35 6.84
CA SER A 64 -7.44 -7.79 6.13
C SER A 64 -7.97 -9.13 6.67
N LEU A 65 -7.10 -10.13 6.83
CA LEU A 65 -7.47 -11.44 7.36
C LEU A 65 -7.94 -11.37 8.80
N SER A 66 -7.19 -10.62 9.64
CA SER A 66 -7.53 -10.44 11.05
C SER A 66 -8.89 -9.75 11.21
N SER A 67 -9.16 -8.72 10.39
CA SER A 67 -10.45 -8.02 10.39
C SER A 67 -11.59 -8.90 9.90
N CYS A 68 -11.38 -9.69 8.84
CA CYS A 68 -12.39 -10.64 8.35
C CYS A 68 -12.76 -11.67 9.43
N HIS A 69 -11.77 -12.23 10.12
CA HIS A 69 -12.03 -13.16 11.23
C HIS A 69 -12.74 -12.48 12.40
N LEU A 70 -12.31 -11.27 12.79
CA LEU A 70 -12.97 -10.49 13.83
C LEU A 70 -14.46 -10.28 13.52
N LEU A 71 -14.79 -9.83 12.30
CA LEU A 71 -16.17 -9.56 11.89
C LEU A 71 -17.03 -10.83 11.74
N TRP A 72 -16.41 -11.98 11.48
CA TRP A 72 -17.12 -13.25 11.50
C TRP A 72 -17.41 -13.74 12.94
N PHE A 73 -16.47 -13.48 13.86
CA PHE A 73 -16.57 -13.93 15.24
C PHE A 73 -17.56 -13.10 16.07
N LEU A 74 -17.59 -11.79 15.85
CA LEU A 74 -18.53 -10.86 16.50
C LEU A 74 -19.98 -11.12 16.06
#